data_AF-A0A1M7R8V2-F1
#
_entry.id   AF-A0A1M7R8V2-F1
#
_cell.length_a   1.000
_cell.length_b   1.000
_cell.length_c   1.000
_cell.angle_alpha   90.00
_cell.angle_beta   90.00
_cell.angle_gamma   90.00
#
_symmetry.space_group_name_H-M   'P 1'
#
loop_
_entity.id
_entity.type
_entity.pdbx_description
1 polymer ?
#
loop_
_entity_poly.entity_id
_entity_poly.type
_entity_poly.pdbx_seq_one_letter_code
_entity_poly.pdbx_strand_id
1 'polypeptide(L)'
;MSSLRLLLLPGTSMVASSAGNTLLRRALREIPLVAVLYLAYMGGRLLASHHTGTAFSHAESVWDFERLIGLPSEYTVQQAALHWSWLVEAMGVYYARVHFPATAAVLIWLFVRRPSAYPWFRWTLALLTGLALIGHVLYPLAPPRMLTGHGMIDTAHVYGQSVYGPVGTGLANQFAAMPSLHVAWAVLVAIALVRTLRSRWRWLAVAHPVITVIVVVVTGNHYWLDGIIGCALLLVALAVVRPSAARTKAIAVAREHVWPFVRFVVVGSASTLLSSVIFVPLLVVMPSAAANTVAAIISTLASNEAHRSWTFRSDRRGLPARIAAAGTVLLSYLVTTGALLVLDLTVTDASTGLKLTVMLAASAVGGLARYLLLGTKIFPAARIPAKANAPQPEARQTEARQTEALQSEPLQAGGVGSPASTQPSALSMASSSAP
;
A
#
# COMPACT_ATOMS: atom_id res chain seq x y z
N MET A 1 65.74 4.62 -12.90
CA MET A 1 65.05 3.76 -13.89
C MET A 1 64.70 2.44 -13.21
N SER A 2 63.43 2.22 -12.86
CA SER A 2 62.79 0.89 -12.79
C SER A 2 61.36 1.01 -12.27
N SER A 3 60.48 0.78 -13.23
CA SER A 3 59.04 0.52 -13.25
C SER A 3 58.43 -0.21 -12.05
N LEU A 4 57.31 0.30 -11.54
CA LEU A 4 56.21 -0.54 -11.03
C LEU A 4 54.87 0.07 -11.45
N ARG A 5 54.35 -0.41 -12.59
CA ARG A 5 52.97 -0.13 -13.05
C ARG A 5 52.02 -1.02 -12.25
N LEU A 6 51.29 -0.43 -11.31
CA LEU A 6 50.15 -1.08 -10.67
C LEU A 6 48.90 -0.89 -11.54
N LEU A 7 48.39 -1.99 -12.07
CA LEU A 7 47.19 -2.09 -12.90
C LEU A 7 45.95 -1.80 -12.03
N LEU A 8 45.45 -0.56 -12.04
CA LEU A 8 44.15 -0.21 -11.46
C LEU A 8 43.06 -0.49 -12.48
N LEU A 9 42.31 -1.57 -12.27
CA LEU A 9 41.08 -1.88 -12.99
C LEU A 9 40.00 -0.82 -12.67
N PRO A 10 39.53 -0.02 -13.65
CA PRO A 10 38.47 0.97 -13.42
C PRO A 10 37.12 0.28 -13.60
N GLY A 11 36.49 -0.18 -12.51
CA GLY A 11 35.17 -0.81 -12.63
C GLY A 11 34.34 -0.97 -11.36
N THR A 12 34.93 -0.89 -10.17
CA THR A 12 34.23 -1.26 -8.93
C THR A 12 33.52 -0.09 -8.23
N SER A 13 33.88 1.16 -8.52
CA SER A 13 33.37 2.34 -7.79
C SER A 13 32.04 2.91 -8.32
N MET A 14 31.74 2.80 -9.62
CA MET A 14 30.49 3.35 -10.20
C MET A 14 29.24 2.51 -9.89
N VAL A 15 29.37 1.18 -9.77
CA VAL A 15 28.23 0.28 -9.54
C VAL A 15 27.72 0.37 -8.10
N ALA A 16 28.62 0.53 -7.12
CA ALA A 16 28.26 0.67 -5.71
C ALA A 16 27.51 1.98 -5.41
N SER A 17 27.94 3.10 -6.03
CA SER A 17 27.30 4.42 -5.93
C SER A 17 25.87 4.43 -6.50
N SER A 18 25.67 3.79 -7.65
CA SER A 18 24.36 3.63 -8.31
C SER A 18 23.37 2.81 -7.46
N ALA A 19 23.84 1.70 -6.88
CA ALA A 19 23.02 0.83 -6.03
C ALA A 19 22.61 1.52 -4.72
N GLY A 20 23.53 2.24 -4.08
CA GLY A 20 23.27 3.03 -2.87
C GLY A 20 22.23 4.13 -3.09
N ASN A 21 22.35 4.85 -4.21
CA ASN A 21 21.38 5.89 -4.59
C ASN A 21 19.98 5.32 -4.91
N THR A 22 19.91 4.10 -5.43
CA THR A 22 18.62 3.43 -5.69
C THR A 22 17.96 2.96 -4.40
N LEU A 23 18.72 2.45 -3.44
CA LEU A 23 18.22 2.04 -2.13
C LEU A 23 17.72 3.25 -1.33
N LEU A 24 18.49 4.34 -1.30
CA LEU A 24 18.12 5.58 -0.63
C LEU A 24 16.83 6.17 -1.19
N ARG A 25 16.70 6.26 -2.53
CA ARG A 25 15.46 6.74 -3.17
C ARG A 25 14.26 5.83 -2.89
N ARG A 26 14.45 4.51 -2.75
CA ARG A 26 13.38 3.60 -2.33
C ARG A 26 13.00 3.81 -0.88
N ALA A 27 13.98 3.95 0.02
CA ALA A 27 13.74 4.19 1.45
C ALA A 27 12.97 5.50 1.66
N LEU A 28 13.40 6.59 1.01
CA LEU A 28 12.72 7.89 1.08
C LEU A 28 11.26 7.84 0.61
N ARG A 29 10.91 6.93 -0.31
CA ARG A 29 9.52 6.72 -0.74
C ARG A 29 8.68 5.91 0.24
N GLU A 30 9.32 5.07 1.07
CA GLU A 30 8.62 4.28 2.07
C GLU A 30 8.36 5.09 3.36
N ILE A 31 9.16 6.13 3.66
CA ILE A 31 8.96 6.97 4.86
C ILE A 31 7.52 7.51 5.00
N PRO A 32 6.91 8.15 3.98
CA PRO A 32 5.53 8.66 4.11
C PRO A 32 4.51 7.54 4.30
N LEU A 33 4.72 6.39 3.65
CA LEU A 33 3.83 5.24 3.78
C LEU A 33 3.90 4.64 5.19
N VAL A 34 5.11 4.42 5.70
CA VAL A 34 5.32 3.92 7.06
C VAL A 34 4.76 4.90 8.08
N ALA A 35 4.95 6.21 7.88
CA ALA A 35 4.36 7.23 8.74
C ALA A 35 2.82 7.17 8.73
N VAL A 36 2.19 7.08 7.55
CA VAL A 36 0.72 6.95 7.45
C VAL A 36 0.22 5.66 8.08
N LEU A 37 0.86 4.52 7.82
CA LEU A 37 0.48 3.24 8.43
C LEU A 37 0.68 3.25 9.95
N TYR A 38 1.74 3.89 10.45
CA TYR A 38 2.00 4.06 11.87
C TYR A 38 0.96 4.97 12.54
N LEU A 39 0.61 6.09 11.91
CA LEU A 39 -0.44 6.99 12.41
C LEU A 39 -1.82 6.31 12.39
N ALA A 40 -2.15 5.56 11.34
CA ALA A 40 -3.39 4.79 11.27
C ALA A 40 -3.42 3.68 12.34
N TYR A 41 -2.30 3.00 12.56
CA TYR A 41 -2.15 2.00 13.62
C TYR A 41 -2.33 2.63 15.02
N MET A 42 -1.65 3.75 15.28
CA MET A 42 -1.78 4.47 16.56
C MET A 42 -3.19 5.01 16.78
N GLY A 43 -3.83 5.58 15.73
CA GLY A 43 -5.21 6.06 15.79
C GLY A 43 -6.21 4.93 16.06
N GLY A 44 -6.07 3.79 15.36
CA GLY A 44 -6.90 2.60 15.61
C GLY A 44 -6.77 2.08 17.04
N ARG A 45 -5.55 2.08 17.60
CA ARG A 45 -5.34 1.68 19.00
C ARG A 45 -5.95 2.64 20.02
N LEU A 46 -5.92 3.95 19.76
CA LEU A 46 -6.57 4.96 20.62
C LEU A 46 -8.10 4.82 20.62
N LEU A 47 -8.70 4.49 19.48
CA LEU A 47 -10.15 4.26 19.38
C LEU A 47 -10.57 2.98 20.12
N ALA A 48 -9.74 1.94 20.10
CA ALA A 48 -10.05 0.66 20.73
C ALA A 48 -10.02 0.69 22.27
N SER A 49 -9.35 1.64 22.91
CA SER A 49 -9.14 1.65 24.37
C SER A 49 -10.36 2.05 25.22
N HIS A 50 -11.50 2.39 24.63
CA HIS A 50 -12.66 2.95 25.34
C HIS A 50 -13.75 1.95 25.77
N HIS A 51 -13.63 0.64 25.51
CA HIS A 51 -14.73 -0.34 25.69
C HIS A 51 -14.34 -1.53 26.59
N THR A 52 -14.12 -1.30 27.89
CA THR A 52 -13.63 -2.34 28.81
C THR A 52 -14.72 -3.28 29.35
N GLY A 53 -15.96 -2.80 29.54
CA GLY A 53 -17.04 -3.56 30.17
C GLY A 53 -17.56 -4.75 29.34
N THR A 54 -17.66 -4.59 28.01
CA THR A 54 -18.14 -5.66 27.11
C THR A 54 -17.08 -6.73 26.85
N ALA A 55 -15.80 -6.43 27.05
CA ALA A 55 -14.69 -7.32 26.72
C ALA A 55 -14.70 -8.64 27.51
N PHE A 56 -15.11 -8.60 28.78
CA PHE A 56 -15.25 -9.81 29.61
C PHE A 56 -16.47 -10.65 29.19
N SER A 57 -17.60 -10.02 28.84
CA SER A 57 -18.77 -10.77 28.34
C SER A 57 -18.48 -11.49 27.01
N HIS A 58 -17.70 -10.85 26.14
CA HIS A 58 -17.21 -11.50 24.92
C HIS A 58 -16.22 -12.63 25.23
N ALA A 59 -15.40 -12.48 26.26
CA ALA A 59 -14.46 -13.52 26.69
C ALA A 59 -15.18 -14.77 27.17
N GLU A 60 -16.20 -14.62 28.01
CA GLU A 60 -17.08 -15.73 28.41
C GLU A 60 -17.75 -16.39 27.19
N SER A 61 -18.26 -15.59 26.25
CA SER A 61 -18.91 -16.10 25.04
C SER A 61 -17.95 -16.90 24.15
N VAL A 62 -16.71 -16.41 23.96
CA VAL A 62 -15.67 -17.11 23.18
C VAL A 62 -15.26 -18.39 23.90
N TRP A 63 -14.98 -18.29 25.19
CA TRP A 63 -14.65 -19.42 26.06
C TRP A 63 -15.69 -20.53 25.87
N ASP A 64 -16.98 -20.24 26.02
CA ASP A 64 -18.07 -21.23 25.90
C ASP A 64 -18.19 -21.79 24.48
N PHE A 65 -18.03 -20.93 23.48
CA PHE A 65 -18.10 -21.34 22.08
C PHE A 65 -16.99 -22.33 21.72
N GLU A 66 -15.76 -22.12 22.17
CA GLU A 66 -14.64 -23.03 21.89
C GLU A 66 -14.88 -24.43 22.46
N ARG A 67 -15.47 -24.53 23.65
CA ARG A 67 -15.88 -25.82 24.24
C ARG A 67 -17.04 -26.46 23.50
N LEU A 68 -18.00 -25.65 23.05
CA LEU A 68 -19.13 -26.15 22.26
C LEU A 68 -18.66 -26.84 20.98
N ILE A 69 -17.63 -26.30 20.31
CA ILE A 69 -17.06 -26.88 19.09
C ILE A 69 -15.93 -27.89 19.36
N GLY A 70 -15.63 -28.18 20.64
CA GLY A 70 -14.67 -29.20 21.04
C GLY A 70 -13.19 -28.82 20.87
N LEU A 71 -12.84 -27.53 20.91
CA LEU A 71 -11.44 -27.12 20.94
C LEU A 71 -10.78 -27.47 22.28
N PRO A 72 -9.44 -27.72 22.29
CA PRO A 72 -8.71 -27.97 23.52
C PRO A 72 -8.82 -26.81 24.50
N SER A 73 -8.89 -27.09 25.80
CA SER A 73 -8.97 -26.04 26.82
C SER A 73 -7.63 -25.34 27.03
N GLU A 74 -7.60 -24.00 26.88
CA GLU A 74 -6.42 -23.17 27.20
C GLU A 74 -6.01 -23.32 28.66
N TYR A 75 -6.99 -23.48 29.57
CA TYR A 75 -6.72 -23.76 30.99
C TYR A 75 -5.89 -25.03 31.15
N THR A 76 -6.29 -26.12 30.49
CA THR A 76 -5.56 -27.40 30.61
C THR A 76 -4.12 -27.26 30.10
N VAL A 77 -3.93 -26.53 28.99
CA VAL A 77 -2.61 -26.29 28.41
C VAL A 77 -1.75 -25.39 29.31
N GLN A 78 -2.32 -24.31 29.85
CA GLN A 78 -1.61 -23.42 30.75
C GLN A 78 -1.22 -24.14 32.05
N GLN A 79 -2.14 -24.88 32.68
CA GLN A 79 -1.86 -25.59 33.93
C GLN A 79 -0.79 -26.67 33.77
N ALA A 80 -0.82 -27.42 32.65
CA ALA A 80 0.24 -28.38 32.34
C ALA A 80 1.62 -27.70 32.23
N ALA A 81 1.68 -26.48 31.68
CA ALA A 81 2.92 -25.73 31.52
C ALA A 81 3.40 -25.06 32.83
N LEU A 82 2.49 -24.72 33.74
CA LEU A 82 2.82 -24.05 35.01
C LEU A 82 3.68 -24.90 35.96
N HIS A 83 3.73 -26.22 35.76
CA HIS A 83 4.73 -27.09 36.41
C HIS A 83 6.18 -26.71 36.09
N TRP A 84 6.39 -26.00 34.98
CA TRP A 84 7.70 -25.56 34.47
C TRP A 84 7.74 -24.03 34.42
N SER A 85 7.72 -23.37 35.59
CA SER A 85 7.67 -21.91 35.70
C SER A 85 8.72 -21.17 34.86
N TRP A 86 9.96 -21.68 34.79
CA TRP A 86 11.03 -21.13 33.96
C TRP A 86 10.69 -21.13 32.45
N LEU A 87 9.92 -22.13 32.00
CA LEU A 87 9.50 -22.25 30.60
C LEU A 87 8.40 -21.22 30.30
N VAL A 88 7.44 -21.04 31.22
CA VAL A 88 6.39 -20.02 31.11
C VAL A 88 6.99 -18.62 31.08
N GLU A 89 7.98 -18.35 31.94
CA GLU A 89 8.72 -17.09 31.94
C GLU A 89 9.47 -16.87 30.61
N ALA A 90 10.16 -17.89 30.09
CA ALA A 90 10.83 -17.82 28.80
C ALA A 90 9.84 -17.57 27.64
N MET A 91 8.66 -18.18 27.69
CA MET A 91 7.57 -17.95 26.74
C MET A 91 7.04 -16.52 26.81
N GLY A 92 6.90 -15.95 28.01
CA GLY A 92 6.52 -14.54 28.17
C GLY A 92 7.59 -13.57 27.64
N VAL A 93 8.88 -13.89 27.82
CA VAL A 93 9.97 -13.14 27.16
C VAL A 93 9.89 -13.25 25.63
N TYR A 94 9.64 -14.46 25.11
CA TYR A 94 9.48 -14.67 23.67
C TYR A 94 8.33 -13.81 23.12
N TYR A 95 7.17 -13.86 23.79
CA TYR A 95 5.99 -13.09 23.47
C TYR A 95 6.32 -11.59 23.38
N ALA A 96 7.03 -11.06 24.38
CA ALA A 96 7.38 -9.64 24.44
C ALA A 96 8.42 -9.20 23.38
N ARG A 97 9.40 -10.05 23.07
CA ARG A 97 10.62 -9.61 22.37
C ARG A 97 10.79 -10.13 20.94
N VAL A 98 10.10 -11.19 20.53
CA VAL A 98 10.38 -11.82 19.23
C VAL A 98 9.48 -11.30 18.13
N HIS A 99 8.21 -11.06 18.41
CA HIS A 99 7.19 -10.77 17.41
C HIS A 99 7.53 -9.57 16.50
N PHE A 100 7.75 -8.39 17.08
CA PHE A 100 8.08 -7.18 16.31
C PHE A 100 9.47 -7.26 15.65
N PRO A 101 10.55 -7.62 16.36
CA PRO A 101 11.88 -7.68 15.75
C PRO A 101 12.00 -8.72 14.64
N ALA A 102 11.40 -9.90 14.78
CA ALA A 102 11.43 -10.92 13.74
C ALA A 102 10.72 -10.44 12.46
N THR A 103 9.54 -9.83 12.60
CA THR A 103 8.81 -9.26 11.46
C THR A 103 9.58 -8.13 10.80
N ALA A 104 10.17 -7.22 11.59
CA ALA A 104 11.01 -6.13 11.09
C ALA A 104 12.25 -6.64 10.35
N ALA A 105 12.92 -7.65 10.90
CA ALA A 105 14.10 -8.26 10.28
C ALA A 105 13.76 -8.87 8.90
N VAL A 106 12.62 -9.58 8.79
CA VAL A 106 12.16 -10.13 7.51
C VAL A 106 11.78 -9.03 6.53
N LEU A 107 11.08 -7.98 7.00
CA LEU A 107 10.71 -6.83 6.17
C LEU A 107 11.96 -6.12 5.60
N ILE A 108 12.96 -5.87 6.44
CA ILE A 108 14.25 -5.26 6.06
C ILE A 108 15.00 -6.18 5.11
N TRP A 109 15.08 -7.47 5.41
CA TRP A 109 15.74 -8.44 4.54
C TRP A 109 15.07 -8.51 3.16
N LEU A 110 13.74 -8.52 3.10
CA LEU A 110 13.01 -8.47 1.83
C LEU A 110 13.27 -7.16 1.09
N PHE A 111 13.27 -6.02 1.79
CA PHE A 111 13.54 -4.72 1.21
C PHE A 111 14.93 -4.65 0.54
N VAL A 112 15.95 -5.18 1.22
CA VAL A 112 17.35 -5.13 0.75
C VAL A 112 17.68 -6.24 -0.24
N ARG A 113 17.32 -7.49 0.07
CA ARG A 113 17.77 -8.70 -0.66
C ARG A 113 16.75 -9.26 -1.62
N ARG A 114 15.45 -8.99 -1.43
CA ARG A 114 14.36 -9.49 -2.28
C ARG A 114 13.36 -8.38 -2.70
N PRO A 115 13.80 -7.34 -3.41
CA PRO A 115 12.95 -6.18 -3.72
C PRO A 115 11.68 -6.50 -4.51
N SER A 116 11.64 -7.63 -5.22
CA SER A 116 10.44 -8.11 -5.93
C SER A 116 9.37 -8.66 -4.98
N ALA A 117 9.77 -9.26 -3.86
CA ALA A 117 8.86 -9.85 -2.88
C ALA A 117 8.41 -8.86 -1.80
N TYR A 118 9.24 -7.83 -1.50
CA TYR A 118 8.95 -6.81 -0.49
C TYR A 118 7.56 -6.15 -0.65
N PRO A 119 7.12 -5.73 -1.86
CA PRO A 119 5.84 -5.06 -2.00
C PRO A 119 4.63 -5.96 -1.74
N TRP A 120 4.73 -7.26 -2.02
CA TRP A 120 3.66 -8.18 -1.68
C TRP A 120 3.58 -8.37 -0.16
N PHE A 121 4.71 -8.59 0.50
CA PHE A 121 4.77 -8.80 1.95
C PHE A 121 4.24 -7.58 2.71
N ARG A 122 4.71 -6.37 2.38
CA ARG A 122 4.33 -5.14 3.09
C ARG A 122 2.84 -4.82 2.98
N TRP A 123 2.20 -5.06 1.83
CA TRP A 123 0.77 -4.78 1.66
C TRP A 123 -0.10 -5.87 2.27
N THR A 124 0.35 -7.12 2.25
CA THR A 124 -0.32 -8.20 2.97
C THR A 124 -0.28 -7.91 4.47
N LEU A 125 0.88 -7.53 5.01
CA LEU A 125 1.05 -7.16 6.41
C LEU A 125 0.17 -5.95 6.79
N ALA A 126 0.16 -4.89 5.97
CA ALA A 126 -0.64 -3.70 6.21
C ALA A 126 -2.14 -3.98 6.18
N LEU A 127 -2.64 -4.73 5.18
CA LEU A 127 -4.05 -5.09 5.08
C LEU A 127 -4.48 -6.01 6.23
N LEU A 128 -3.69 -7.03 6.54
CA LEU A 128 -3.93 -7.94 7.67
C LEU A 128 -4.03 -7.15 8.98
N THR A 129 -3.09 -6.24 9.22
CA THR A 129 -3.08 -5.41 10.43
C THR A 129 -4.27 -4.47 10.49
N GLY A 130 -4.64 -3.84 9.36
CA GLY A 130 -5.82 -2.98 9.28
C GLY A 130 -7.12 -3.74 9.58
N LEU A 131 -7.28 -4.93 9.01
CA LEU A 131 -8.43 -5.80 9.28
C LEU A 131 -8.48 -6.24 10.76
N ALA A 132 -7.33 -6.58 11.34
CA ALA A 132 -7.25 -6.92 12.76
C ALA A 132 -7.62 -5.75 13.68
N LEU A 133 -7.16 -4.53 13.37
CA LEU A 133 -7.52 -3.34 14.14
C LEU A 133 -9.02 -3.04 14.07
N ILE A 134 -9.64 -3.24 12.90
CA ILE A 134 -11.12 -3.15 12.79
C ILE A 134 -11.77 -4.18 13.71
N GLY A 135 -11.26 -5.42 13.72
CA GLY A 135 -11.71 -6.45 14.66
C GLY A 135 -11.58 -6.03 16.13
N HIS A 136 -10.43 -5.48 16.53
CA HIS A 136 -10.19 -5.01 17.90
C HIS A 136 -11.12 -3.88 18.34
N VAL A 137 -11.58 -3.04 17.40
CA VAL A 137 -12.55 -1.98 17.68
C VAL A 137 -13.97 -2.53 17.76
N LEU A 138 -14.34 -3.43 16.85
CA LEU A 138 -15.70 -3.97 16.75
C LEU A 138 -15.99 -5.05 17.81
N TYR A 139 -14.98 -5.79 18.23
CA TYR A 139 -15.10 -6.90 19.16
C TYR A 139 -13.97 -6.87 20.20
N PRO A 140 -14.03 -5.95 21.18
CA PRO A 140 -13.08 -5.95 22.28
C PRO A 140 -13.21 -7.27 23.03
N LEU A 141 -12.09 -7.92 23.34
CA LEU A 141 -12.05 -9.27 23.93
C LEU A 141 -10.98 -9.34 25.01
N ALA A 142 -11.39 -9.69 26.23
CA ALA A 142 -10.46 -9.95 27.32
C ALA A 142 -9.70 -11.27 27.09
N PRO A 143 -8.36 -11.30 27.20
CA PRO A 143 -7.56 -12.49 26.99
C PRO A 143 -7.77 -13.55 28.09
N PRO A 144 -7.48 -14.83 27.82
CA PRO A 144 -7.73 -15.92 28.76
C PRO A 144 -7.11 -15.71 30.14
N ARG A 145 -5.92 -15.11 30.22
CA ARG A 145 -5.21 -14.85 31.49
C ARG A 145 -5.98 -13.94 32.46
N MET A 146 -6.98 -13.20 31.98
CA MET A 146 -7.84 -12.33 32.79
C MET A 146 -9.13 -13.04 33.26
N LEU A 147 -9.39 -14.26 32.80
CA LEU A 147 -10.51 -15.10 33.23
C LEU A 147 -10.17 -15.91 34.48
N THR A 148 -9.84 -15.22 35.58
CA THR A 148 -9.44 -15.85 36.85
C THR A 148 -10.54 -16.70 37.48
N GLY A 149 -11.82 -16.39 37.21
CA GLY A 149 -12.97 -17.20 37.61
C GLY A 149 -12.97 -18.61 37.01
N HIS A 150 -12.29 -18.81 35.87
CA HIS A 150 -12.10 -20.12 35.23
C HIS A 150 -10.76 -20.78 35.60
N GLY A 151 -10.06 -20.25 36.61
CA GLY A 151 -8.78 -20.78 37.08
C GLY A 151 -7.57 -20.43 36.21
N MET A 152 -7.73 -19.52 35.25
CA MET A 152 -6.61 -18.99 34.46
C MET A 152 -5.72 -18.08 35.33
N ILE A 153 -4.42 -18.11 35.09
CA ILE A 153 -3.44 -17.28 35.81
C ILE A 153 -2.95 -16.15 34.91
N ASP A 154 -2.95 -14.92 35.45
CA ASP A 154 -2.33 -13.78 34.79
C ASP A 154 -0.80 -13.88 34.85
N THR A 155 -0.24 -14.71 33.99
CA THR A 155 1.21 -14.94 33.90
C THR A 155 1.98 -13.64 33.61
N ALA A 156 1.38 -12.70 32.87
CA ALA A 156 2.00 -11.42 32.56
C ALA A 156 2.12 -10.53 33.81
N HIS A 157 1.10 -10.53 34.68
CA HIS A 157 1.14 -9.85 35.97
C HIS A 157 2.07 -10.56 36.96
N VAL A 158 1.94 -11.89 37.11
CA VAL A 158 2.69 -12.70 38.08
C VAL A 158 4.20 -12.62 37.85
N TYR A 159 4.65 -12.68 36.59
CA TYR A 159 6.08 -12.63 36.26
C TYR A 159 6.58 -11.22 35.94
N GLY A 160 5.75 -10.17 36.06
CA GLY A 160 6.14 -8.79 35.76
C GLY A 160 6.49 -8.55 34.28
N GLN A 161 5.93 -9.37 33.37
CA GLN A 161 6.21 -9.35 31.94
C GLN A 161 5.10 -8.71 31.10
N SER A 162 4.21 -7.92 31.73
CA SER A 162 3.17 -7.21 31.01
C SER A 162 3.75 -6.22 30.00
N VAL A 163 3.66 -6.58 28.72
CA VAL A 163 4.01 -5.71 27.57
C VAL A 163 3.08 -4.49 27.48
N TYR A 164 1.93 -4.56 28.16
CA TYR A 164 0.86 -3.59 28.11
C TYR A 164 0.78 -2.69 29.34
N GLY A 165 1.75 -2.77 30.27
CA GLY A 165 1.72 -2.02 31.53
C GLY A 165 0.59 -2.47 32.49
N PRO A 166 0.35 -1.74 33.59
CA PRO A 166 -0.81 -1.97 34.45
C PRO A 166 -2.14 -1.76 33.71
N VAL A 167 -3.20 -2.47 34.13
CA VAL A 167 -4.55 -2.34 33.56
C VAL A 167 -4.98 -0.86 33.61
N GLY A 168 -5.37 -0.30 32.46
CA GLY A 168 -5.85 1.08 32.35
C GLY A 168 -4.77 2.18 32.28
N THR A 169 -3.48 1.85 32.32
CA THR A 169 -2.39 2.86 32.28
C THR A 169 -1.43 2.72 31.09
N GLY A 170 -1.52 1.62 30.33
CA GLY A 170 -0.70 1.40 29.14
C GLY A 170 -1.23 2.06 27.86
N LEU A 171 -0.32 2.52 26.98
CA LEU A 171 -0.60 3.01 25.63
C LEU A 171 -1.21 1.95 24.67
N ALA A 172 -1.41 0.72 25.13
CA ALA A 172 -1.86 -0.42 24.33
C ALA A 172 -3.02 -1.14 25.03
N ASN A 173 -4.12 -1.36 24.29
CA ASN A 173 -5.34 -1.98 24.78
C ASN A 173 -5.12 -3.46 25.16
N GLN A 174 -5.31 -3.80 26.44
CA GLN A 174 -5.18 -5.17 26.95
C GLN A 174 -6.36 -6.07 26.52
N PHE A 175 -7.46 -5.47 26.07
CA PHE A 175 -8.69 -6.13 25.63
C PHE A 175 -8.75 -6.35 24.11
N ALA A 176 -7.59 -6.54 23.47
CA ALA A 176 -7.45 -6.74 22.03
C ALA A 176 -6.95 -8.15 21.70
N ALA A 177 -7.51 -9.18 22.34
CA ALA A 177 -7.11 -10.56 22.13
C ALA A 177 -7.45 -11.05 20.70
N MET A 178 -8.68 -10.83 20.22
CA MET A 178 -9.11 -11.32 18.91
C MET A 178 -9.17 -10.22 17.86
N PRO A 179 -8.55 -10.39 16.67
CA PRO A 179 -7.77 -11.55 16.22
C PRO A 179 -6.29 -11.50 16.64
N SER A 180 -5.63 -12.66 16.66
CA SER A 180 -4.22 -12.75 17.07
C SER A 180 -3.25 -12.29 15.97
N LEU A 181 -2.75 -11.06 16.11
CA LEU A 181 -1.68 -10.53 15.24
C LEU A 181 -0.37 -11.31 15.41
N HIS A 182 -0.08 -11.81 16.62
CA HIS A 182 1.10 -12.65 16.88
C HIS A 182 1.14 -13.86 15.96
N VAL A 183 0.06 -14.64 15.95
CA VAL A 183 -0.06 -15.84 15.12
C VAL A 183 -0.08 -15.47 13.63
N ALA A 184 -0.92 -14.51 13.24
CA ALA A 184 -1.09 -14.16 11.83
C ALA A 184 0.19 -13.62 11.18
N TRP A 185 0.96 -12.77 11.88
CA TRP A 185 2.24 -12.28 11.37
C TRP A 185 3.30 -13.38 11.36
N ALA A 186 3.35 -14.24 12.36
CA ALA A 186 4.29 -15.36 12.40
C ALA A 186 4.07 -16.31 11.21
N VAL A 187 2.80 -16.59 10.86
CA VAL A 187 2.44 -17.38 9.67
C VAL A 187 2.85 -16.63 8.39
N LEU A 188 2.58 -15.32 8.27
CA LEU A 188 3.00 -14.53 7.11
C LEU A 188 4.54 -14.50 6.95
N VAL A 189 5.28 -14.37 8.05
CA VAL A 189 6.75 -14.46 8.08
C VAL A 189 7.21 -15.82 7.56
N ALA A 190 6.65 -16.92 8.06
CA ALA A 190 6.98 -18.27 7.60
C ALA A 190 6.71 -18.44 6.10
N ILE A 191 5.53 -18.02 5.65
CA ILE A 191 5.10 -18.00 4.24
C ILE A 191 6.11 -17.23 3.38
N ALA A 192 6.55 -16.05 3.82
CA ALA A 192 7.50 -15.23 3.09
C ALA A 192 8.87 -15.90 2.98
N LEU A 193 9.39 -16.44 4.08
CA LEU A 193 10.68 -17.13 4.11
C LEU A 193 10.65 -18.40 3.25
N VAL A 194 9.62 -19.23 3.36
CA VAL A 194 9.47 -20.46 2.55
C VAL A 194 9.38 -20.14 1.06
N ARG A 195 8.65 -19.08 0.67
CA ARG A 195 8.51 -18.67 -0.74
C ARG A 195 9.78 -18.07 -1.34
N THR A 196 10.63 -17.44 -0.53
CA THR A 196 11.77 -16.65 -1.02
C THR A 196 13.13 -17.32 -0.82
N LEU A 197 13.23 -18.27 0.11
CA LEU A 197 14.43 -19.09 0.32
C LEU A 197 14.38 -20.35 -0.56
N ARG A 198 15.55 -20.73 -1.08
CA ARG A 198 15.71 -21.91 -1.96
C ARG A 198 16.26 -23.15 -1.24
N SER A 199 16.78 -22.97 -0.03
CA SER A 199 17.37 -24.06 0.78
C SER A 199 16.32 -24.99 1.36
N ARG A 200 16.64 -26.28 1.53
CA ARG A 200 15.80 -27.25 2.27
C ARG A 200 15.49 -26.81 3.70
N TRP A 201 16.39 -26.04 4.31
CA TRP A 201 16.24 -25.49 5.66
C TRP A 201 15.15 -24.40 5.77
N ARG A 202 14.57 -23.95 4.65
CA ARG A 202 13.47 -22.95 4.66
C ARG A 202 12.26 -23.41 5.47
N TRP A 203 12.04 -24.72 5.59
CA TRP A 203 10.94 -25.28 6.36
C TRP A 203 11.09 -25.06 7.87
N LEU A 204 12.30 -24.78 8.37
CA LEU A 204 12.49 -24.34 9.76
C LEU A 204 11.71 -23.05 10.07
N ALA A 205 11.39 -22.24 9.06
CA ALA A 205 10.56 -21.05 9.26
C ALA A 205 9.14 -21.38 9.76
N VAL A 206 8.64 -22.61 9.55
CA VAL A 206 7.35 -23.09 10.07
C VAL A 206 7.38 -23.29 11.59
N ALA A 207 8.57 -23.50 12.18
CA ALA A 207 8.68 -23.58 13.64
C ALA A 207 8.26 -22.27 14.32
N HIS A 208 8.48 -21.11 13.69
CA HIS A 208 8.13 -19.82 14.26
C HIS A 208 6.61 -19.66 14.57
N PRO A 209 5.67 -19.86 13.63
CA PRO A 209 4.24 -19.81 13.94
C PRO A 209 3.81 -20.90 14.93
N VAL A 210 4.38 -22.11 14.87
CA VAL A 210 4.06 -23.19 15.82
C VAL A 210 4.45 -22.78 17.25
N ILE A 211 5.69 -22.31 17.43
CA ILE A 211 6.17 -21.80 18.73
C ILE A 211 5.30 -20.61 19.17
N THR A 212 4.96 -19.71 18.26
CA THR A 212 4.14 -18.54 18.59
C THR A 212 2.75 -18.94 19.09
N VAL A 213 2.08 -19.89 18.45
CA VAL A 213 0.77 -20.42 18.91
C VAL A 213 0.89 -21.02 20.32
N ILE A 214 1.90 -21.86 20.56
CA ILE A 214 2.13 -22.45 21.88
C ILE A 214 2.34 -21.36 22.93
N VAL A 215 3.22 -20.40 22.64
CA VAL A 215 3.55 -19.29 23.55
C VAL A 215 2.29 -18.50 23.91
N VAL A 216 1.47 -18.11 22.94
CA VAL A 216 0.31 -17.25 23.21
C VAL A 216 -0.79 -17.96 23.98
N VAL A 217 -0.97 -19.26 23.77
CA VAL A 217 -1.96 -20.07 24.49
C VAL A 217 -1.47 -20.35 25.93
N VAL A 218 -0.23 -20.82 26.09
CA VAL A 218 0.35 -21.12 27.42
C VAL A 218 0.38 -19.89 28.32
N THR A 219 0.77 -18.74 27.77
CA THR A 219 0.80 -17.48 28.53
C THR A 219 -0.61 -16.89 28.76
N GLY A 220 -1.66 -17.49 28.20
CA GLY A 220 -3.03 -17.00 28.30
C GLY A 220 -3.24 -15.65 27.61
N ASN A 221 -2.45 -15.34 26.59
CA ASN A 221 -2.60 -14.12 25.80
C ASN A 221 -3.67 -14.22 24.72
N HIS A 222 -3.96 -15.42 24.23
CA HIS A 222 -4.90 -15.65 23.15
C HIS A 222 -5.66 -16.97 23.31
N TYR A 223 -6.91 -16.97 22.88
CA TYR A 223 -7.71 -18.19 22.66
C TYR A 223 -7.27 -18.88 21.37
N TRP A 224 -7.61 -20.16 21.18
CA TRP A 224 -7.37 -20.84 19.90
C TRP A 224 -8.08 -20.13 18.74
N LEU A 225 -9.30 -19.67 18.97
CA LEU A 225 -10.14 -18.97 18.01
C LEU A 225 -9.50 -17.67 17.51
N ASP A 226 -8.76 -16.96 18.37
CA ASP A 226 -8.01 -15.75 17.98
C ASP A 226 -7.00 -16.06 16.88
N GLY A 227 -6.31 -17.20 17.01
CA GLY A 227 -5.34 -17.70 16.03
C GLY A 227 -6.01 -18.14 14.73
N ILE A 228 -7.15 -18.83 14.83
CA ILE A 228 -7.94 -19.29 13.68
C ILE A 228 -8.44 -18.10 12.86
N ILE A 229 -9.05 -17.11 13.51
CA ILE A 229 -9.56 -15.90 12.85
C ILE A 229 -8.40 -15.06 12.31
N GLY A 230 -7.28 -14.96 13.04
CA GLY A 230 -6.07 -14.33 12.53
C GLY A 230 -5.56 -14.98 11.23
N CYS A 231 -5.57 -16.31 11.16
CA CYS A 231 -5.22 -17.04 9.94
C CYS A 231 -6.26 -16.85 8.82
N ALA A 232 -7.56 -16.82 9.14
CA ALA A 232 -8.61 -16.55 8.17
C ALA A 232 -8.46 -15.15 7.55
N LEU A 233 -8.20 -14.12 8.36
CA LEU A 233 -7.92 -12.76 7.89
C LEU A 233 -6.64 -12.71 7.04
N LEU A 234 -5.61 -13.48 7.39
CA LEU A 234 -4.42 -13.62 6.56
C LEU A 234 -4.75 -14.23 5.20
N LEU A 235 -5.59 -15.27 5.13
CA LEU A 235 -6.03 -15.85 3.85
C LEU A 235 -6.77 -14.83 2.99
N VAL A 236 -7.66 -14.03 3.59
CA VAL A 236 -8.32 -12.90 2.90
C VAL A 236 -7.27 -11.91 2.38
N ALA A 237 -6.31 -11.50 3.22
CA ALA A 237 -5.26 -10.57 2.83
C ALA A 237 -4.40 -11.13 1.70
N LEU A 238 -4.05 -12.41 1.72
CA LEU A 238 -3.31 -13.10 0.66
C LEU A 238 -4.10 -13.21 -0.65
N ALA A 239 -5.42 -13.41 -0.56
CA ALA A 239 -6.30 -13.49 -1.72
C ALA A 239 -6.47 -12.12 -2.41
N VAL A 240 -6.53 -11.04 -1.63
CA VAL A 240 -6.62 -9.65 -2.10
C VAL A 240 -5.26 -9.18 -2.63
N VAL A 241 -4.19 -9.41 -1.88
CA VAL A 241 -2.82 -9.00 -2.24
C VAL A 241 -2.15 -10.09 -3.07
N ARG A 242 -2.60 -10.24 -4.33
CA ARG A 242 -2.02 -11.23 -5.25
C ARG A 242 -0.60 -10.85 -5.68
N PRO A 243 0.36 -11.80 -5.66
CA PRO A 243 1.72 -11.55 -6.13
C PRO A 243 1.79 -11.54 -7.68
N SER A 244 1.45 -10.40 -8.31
CA SER A 244 1.98 -9.86 -9.60
C SER A 244 0.95 -9.18 -10.53
N ALA A 245 1.45 -8.25 -11.36
CA ALA A 245 0.85 -7.49 -12.47
C ALA A 245 -0.41 -6.63 -12.23
N ALA A 246 -1.38 -7.07 -11.41
CA ALA A 246 -2.58 -6.31 -11.09
C ALA A 246 -2.26 -4.98 -10.38
N ARG A 247 -1.16 -4.97 -9.63
CA ARG A 247 -0.64 -3.78 -8.94
C ARG A 247 -0.09 -2.72 -9.89
N THR A 248 0.43 -3.09 -11.06
CA THR A 248 0.85 -2.12 -12.08
C THR A 248 -0.37 -1.42 -12.67
N LYS A 249 -1.46 -2.16 -12.89
CA LYS A 249 -2.76 -1.57 -13.28
C LYS A 249 -3.36 -0.72 -12.16
N ALA A 250 -3.38 -1.17 -10.91
CA ALA A 250 -3.91 -0.37 -9.79
C ALA A 250 -3.07 0.88 -9.50
N ILE A 251 -1.74 0.80 -9.58
CA ILE A 251 -0.84 1.96 -9.49
C ILE A 251 -0.98 2.86 -10.73
N ALA A 252 -1.20 2.30 -11.92
CA ALA A 252 -1.49 3.09 -13.12
C ALA A 252 -2.83 3.83 -12.97
N VAL A 253 -3.91 3.15 -12.58
CA VAL A 253 -5.23 3.72 -12.28
C VAL A 253 -5.14 4.77 -11.17
N ALA A 254 -4.40 4.50 -10.08
CA ALA A 254 -4.19 5.47 -9.02
C ALA A 254 -3.37 6.68 -9.49
N ARG A 255 -2.36 6.49 -10.35
CA ARG A 255 -1.58 7.60 -10.95
C ARG A 255 -2.39 8.40 -11.97
N GLU A 256 -3.29 7.76 -12.70
CA GLU A 256 -4.09 8.37 -13.76
C GLU A 256 -5.35 9.06 -13.22
N HIS A 257 -5.95 8.54 -12.14
CA HIS A 257 -7.22 9.04 -11.62
C HIS A 257 -7.16 9.56 -10.18
N VAL A 258 -6.51 8.85 -9.26
CA VAL A 258 -6.52 9.21 -7.82
C VAL A 258 -5.54 10.35 -7.52
N TRP A 259 -4.34 10.32 -8.09
CA TRP A 259 -3.30 11.31 -7.78
C TRP A 259 -3.60 12.73 -8.31
N PRO A 260 -4.20 12.89 -9.51
CA PRO A 260 -4.69 14.20 -9.93
C PRO A 260 -5.78 14.74 -9.01
N PHE A 261 -6.68 13.90 -8.51
CA PHE A 261 -7.69 14.30 -7.53
C PHE A 261 -7.06 14.73 -6.19
N VAL A 262 -6.09 13.96 -5.67
CA VAL A 262 -5.36 14.33 -4.45
C VAL A 262 -4.65 15.68 -4.61
N ARG A 263 -3.94 15.89 -5.73
CA ARG A 263 -3.31 17.19 -6.02
C ARG A 263 -4.34 18.32 -6.11
N PHE A 264 -5.50 18.05 -6.69
CA PHE A 264 -6.58 19.02 -6.78
C PHE A 264 -7.06 19.46 -5.40
N VAL A 265 -7.31 18.50 -4.49
CA VAL A 265 -7.69 18.79 -3.10
C VAL A 265 -6.60 19.58 -2.38
N VAL A 266 -5.33 19.18 -2.50
CA VAL A 266 -4.20 19.88 -1.87
C VAL A 266 -4.09 21.34 -2.35
N VAL A 267 -4.19 21.58 -3.65
CA VAL A 267 -4.19 22.95 -4.20
C VAL A 267 -5.40 23.74 -3.70
N GLY A 268 -6.58 23.12 -3.63
CA GLY A 268 -7.79 23.74 -3.09
C GLY A 268 -7.61 24.17 -1.64
N SER A 269 -7.15 23.27 -0.76
CA SER A 269 -6.89 23.58 0.65
C SER A 269 -5.83 24.65 0.83
N ALA A 270 -4.73 24.59 0.06
CA ALA A 270 -3.68 25.62 0.09
C ALA A 270 -4.21 26.98 -0.38
N SER A 271 -5.11 27.01 -1.37
CA SER A 271 -5.76 28.23 -1.86
C SER A 271 -6.64 28.88 -0.80
N THR A 272 -7.38 28.08 -0.03
CA THR A 272 -8.21 28.59 1.08
C THR A 272 -7.32 29.25 2.15
N LEU A 273 -6.24 28.58 2.54
CA LEU A 273 -5.27 29.13 3.50
C LEU A 273 -4.63 30.43 2.98
N LEU A 274 -4.21 30.45 1.70
CA LEU A 274 -3.66 31.63 1.05
C LEU A 274 -4.67 32.80 1.06
N SER A 275 -5.96 32.52 0.80
CA SER A 275 -7.01 33.53 0.86
C SER A 275 -7.13 34.11 2.27
N SER A 276 -7.08 33.30 3.32
CA SER A 276 -7.10 33.78 4.71
C SER A 276 -5.88 34.63 5.06
N VAL A 277 -4.68 34.23 4.63
CA VAL A 277 -3.42 34.95 4.87
C VAL A 277 -3.40 36.31 4.17
N ILE A 278 -4.02 36.43 2.99
CA ILE A 278 -4.15 37.71 2.28
C ILE A 278 -5.27 38.58 2.89
N PHE A 279 -6.40 37.95 3.24
CA PHE A 279 -7.58 38.66 3.73
C PHE A 279 -7.31 39.40 5.04
N VAL A 280 -6.70 38.74 6.03
CA VAL A 280 -6.54 39.30 7.40
C VAL A 280 -5.73 40.61 7.41
N PRO A 281 -4.56 40.72 6.76
CA PRO A 281 -3.82 41.98 6.70
C PRO A 281 -4.57 43.09 5.94
N LEU A 282 -5.33 42.74 4.89
CA LEU A 282 -6.08 43.72 4.11
C LEU A 282 -7.21 44.38 4.89
N LEU A 283 -7.74 43.73 5.94
CA LEU A 283 -8.74 44.33 6.82
C LEU A 283 -8.25 45.60 7.53
N VAL A 284 -6.93 45.81 7.63
CA VAL A 284 -6.34 47.02 8.21
C VAL A 284 -6.44 48.21 7.24
N VAL A 285 -6.52 47.95 5.94
CA VAL A 285 -6.36 48.97 4.88
C VAL A 285 -7.64 49.22 4.10
N MET A 286 -8.57 48.26 4.07
CA MET A 286 -9.79 48.37 3.28
C MET A 286 -10.99 47.63 3.92
N PRO A 287 -12.23 47.98 3.53
CA PRO A 287 -13.43 47.29 4.00
C PRO A 287 -13.41 45.79 3.70
N SER A 288 -14.07 44.99 4.54
CA SER A 288 -14.08 43.52 4.44
C SER A 288 -14.51 43.00 3.07
N ALA A 289 -15.47 43.64 2.41
CA ALA A 289 -15.90 43.27 1.06
C ALA A 289 -14.79 43.47 0.02
N ALA A 290 -14.05 44.57 0.10
CA ALA A 290 -12.92 44.86 -0.79
C ALA A 290 -11.75 43.90 -0.52
N ALA A 291 -11.40 43.70 0.76
CA ALA A 291 -10.35 42.77 1.18
C ALA A 291 -10.63 41.33 0.70
N ASN A 292 -11.88 40.86 0.86
CA ASN A 292 -12.29 39.54 0.40
C ASN A 292 -12.22 39.41 -1.12
N THR A 293 -12.63 40.45 -1.86
CA THR A 293 -12.56 40.45 -3.33
C THR A 293 -11.12 40.33 -3.81
N VAL A 294 -10.19 41.10 -3.23
CA VAL A 294 -8.77 41.05 -3.57
C VAL A 294 -8.18 39.67 -3.24
N ALA A 295 -8.44 39.15 -2.03
CA ALA A 295 -7.96 37.83 -1.61
C ALA A 295 -8.50 36.69 -2.51
N ALA A 296 -9.78 36.75 -2.88
CA ALA A 296 -10.42 35.78 -3.76
C ALA A 296 -9.83 35.80 -5.18
N ILE A 297 -9.57 36.99 -5.74
CA ILE A 297 -8.96 37.12 -7.08
C ILE A 297 -7.55 36.52 -7.07
N ILE A 298 -6.71 36.91 -6.10
CA ILE A 298 -5.31 36.45 -6.05
C ILE A 298 -5.23 34.94 -5.83
N SER A 299 -5.99 34.40 -4.86
CA SER A 299 -6.01 32.96 -4.58
C SER A 299 -6.59 32.15 -5.75
N THR A 300 -7.59 32.68 -6.46
CA THR A 300 -8.14 32.06 -7.68
C THR A 300 -7.11 31.99 -8.81
N LEU A 301 -6.37 33.06 -9.06
CA LEU A 301 -5.34 33.07 -10.10
C LEU A 301 -4.21 32.08 -9.77
N ALA A 302 -3.76 32.07 -8.51
CA ALA A 302 -2.72 31.16 -8.04
C ALA A 302 -3.15 29.69 -8.11
N SER A 303 -4.37 29.36 -7.65
CA SER A 303 -4.90 27.99 -7.69
C SER A 303 -5.13 27.50 -9.12
N ASN A 304 -5.63 28.35 -10.03
CA ASN A 304 -5.80 28.01 -11.43
C ASN A 304 -4.46 27.68 -12.10
N GLU A 305 -3.42 28.47 -11.82
CA GLU A 305 -2.08 28.23 -12.35
C GLU A 305 -1.44 26.95 -11.76
N ALA A 306 -1.63 26.70 -10.46
CA ALA A 306 -1.20 25.46 -9.81
C ALA A 306 -1.94 24.23 -10.37
N HIS A 307 -3.23 24.36 -10.68
CA HIS A 307 -3.98 23.29 -11.33
C HIS A 307 -3.46 23.01 -12.74
N ARG A 308 -3.20 24.06 -13.53
CA ARG A 308 -2.65 23.92 -14.88
C ARG A 308 -1.26 23.29 -14.88
N SER A 309 -0.34 23.81 -14.08
CA SER A 309 1.08 23.44 -14.10
C SER A 309 1.38 22.14 -13.33
N TRP A 310 0.70 21.89 -12.21
CA TRP A 310 1.03 20.78 -11.30
C TRP A 310 -0.04 19.69 -11.22
N THR A 311 -1.32 20.08 -11.10
CA THR A 311 -2.43 19.10 -10.94
C THR A 311 -2.64 18.32 -12.23
N PHE A 312 -2.94 19.03 -13.33
CA PHE A 312 -3.29 18.45 -14.63
C PHE A 312 -2.16 18.50 -15.65
N ARG A 313 -1.10 19.30 -15.39
CA ARG A 313 0.09 19.41 -16.24
C ARG A 313 -0.27 19.67 -17.72
N SER A 314 -1.11 20.67 -17.94
CA SER A 314 -1.59 21.05 -19.26
C SER A 314 -0.73 22.13 -19.89
N ASP A 315 -0.45 21.97 -21.18
CA ASP A 315 0.29 22.95 -21.98
C ASP A 315 -0.62 24.07 -22.52
N ARG A 316 -1.94 23.97 -22.32
CA ARG A 316 -2.88 25.02 -22.73
C ARG A 316 -2.64 26.30 -21.93
N ARG A 317 -2.27 27.36 -22.63
CA ARG A 317 -2.08 28.71 -22.10
C ARG A 317 -2.94 29.68 -22.92
N GLY A 318 -3.53 30.69 -22.27
CA GLY A 318 -4.32 31.72 -22.96
C GLY A 318 -5.43 32.31 -22.10
N LEU A 319 -5.87 33.51 -22.47
CA LEU A 319 -6.95 34.25 -21.80
C LEU A 319 -8.27 33.45 -21.74
N PRO A 320 -8.72 32.75 -22.80
CA PRO A 320 -9.96 31.97 -22.74
C PRO A 320 -9.92 30.84 -21.70
N ALA A 321 -8.79 30.17 -21.54
CA ALA A 321 -8.64 29.11 -20.55
C ALA A 321 -8.66 29.65 -19.11
N ARG A 322 -8.09 30.86 -18.90
CA ARG A 322 -8.14 31.55 -17.60
C ARG A 322 -9.55 32.00 -17.25
N ILE A 323 -10.28 32.56 -18.21
CA ILE A 323 -11.68 32.97 -18.05
C ILE A 323 -12.55 31.74 -17.74
N ALA A 324 -12.38 30.64 -18.49
CA ALA A 324 -13.11 29.41 -18.23
C ALA A 324 -12.82 28.84 -16.83
N ALA A 325 -11.55 28.82 -16.40
CA ALA A 325 -11.17 28.37 -15.06
C ALA A 325 -11.74 29.27 -13.94
N ALA A 326 -11.72 30.59 -14.13
CA ALA A 326 -12.36 31.54 -13.22
C ALA A 326 -13.89 31.34 -13.17
N GLY A 327 -14.53 31.10 -14.32
CA GLY A 327 -15.96 30.78 -14.41
C GLY A 327 -16.36 29.55 -13.58
N THR A 328 -15.49 28.54 -13.48
CA THR A 328 -15.75 27.39 -12.61
C THR A 328 -15.70 27.72 -11.10
N VAL A 329 -15.00 28.79 -10.68
CA VAL A 329 -15.04 29.26 -9.27
C VAL A 329 -16.39 29.90 -9.03
N LEU A 330 -16.80 30.80 -9.92
CA LEU A 330 -18.06 31.52 -9.84
C LEU A 330 -19.24 30.54 -9.83
N LEU A 331 -19.22 29.52 -10.70
CA LEU A 331 -20.24 28.48 -10.70
C LEU A 331 -20.30 27.72 -9.38
N SER A 332 -19.15 27.36 -8.80
CA SER A 332 -19.10 26.68 -7.50
C SER A 332 -19.69 27.56 -6.39
N TYR A 333 -19.39 28.86 -6.42
CA TYR A 333 -19.94 29.85 -5.49
C TYR A 333 -21.46 30.00 -5.64
N LEU A 334 -21.98 30.06 -6.87
CA LEU A 334 -23.42 30.12 -7.14
C LEU A 334 -24.14 28.86 -6.64
N VAL A 335 -23.52 27.69 -6.79
CA VAL A 335 -24.07 26.42 -6.27
C VAL A 335 -24.15 26.45 -4.74
N THR A 336 -23.10 26.87 -4.05
CA THR A 336 -23.11 26.93 -2.57
C THR A 336 -24.10 27.97 -2.04
N THR A 337 -24.14 29.16 -2.65
CA THR A 337 -25.03 30.24 -2.24
C THR A 337 -26.48 29.92 -2.58
N GLY A 338 -26.75 29.35 -3.76
CA GLY A 338 -28.08 28.92 -4.16
C GLY A 338 -28.63 27.81 -3.28
N ALA A 339 -27.80 26.85 -2.86
CA ALA A 339 -28.20 25.79 -1.94
C ALA A 339 -28.63 26.34 -0.57
N LEU A 340 -27.91 27.32 -0.04
CA LEU A 340 -28.31 27.99 1.21
C LEU A 340 -29.57 28.85 1.04
N LEU A 341 -29.70 29.55 -0.09
CA LEU A 341 -30.90 30.33 -0.38
C LEU A 341 -32.15 29.44 -0.44
N VAL A 342 -32.07 28.30 -1.13
CA VAL A 342 -33.17 27.31 -1.16
C VAL A 342 -33.47 26.78 0.24
N LEU A 343 -32.45 26.50 1.05
CA LEU A 343 -32.65 26.06 2.44
C LEU A 343 -33.38 27.13 3.26
N ASP A 344 -32.94 28.39 3.20
CA ASP A 344 -33.58 29.50 3.94
C ASP A 344 -35.01 29.79 3.44
N LEU A 345 -35.32 29.50 2.16
CA LEU A 345 -36.68 29.63 1.61
C LEU A 345 -37.60 28.45 1.91
N THR A 346 -37.06 27.27 2.21
CA THR A 346 -37.84 26.03 2.39
C THR A 346 -37.97 25.60 3.85
N VAL A 347 -37.00 26.00 4.69
CA VAL A 347 -36.94 25.64 6.11
C VAL A 347 -36.77 26.91 6.95
N THR A 348 -37.85 27.36 7.56
CA THR A 348 -37.83 28.43 8.56
C THR A 348 -37.00 28.00 9.78
N ASP A 349 -36.11 28.88 10.25
CA ASP A 349 -35.21 28.66 11.40
C ASP A 349 -34.31 27.41 11.30
N ALA A 350 -33.78 27.12 10.10
CA ALA A 350 -32.83 26.03 9.90
C ALA A 350 -31.63 26.10 10.87
N SER A 351 -31.38 25.01 11.60
CA SER A 351 -30.29 24.91 12.58
C SER A 351 -28.91 25.12 11.94
N THR A 352 -27.94 25.62 12.71
CA THR A 352 -26.55 25.83 12.27
C THR A 352 -25.93 24.55 11.70
N GLY A 353 -26.22 23.38 12.32
CA GLY A 353 -25.73 22.09 11.84
C GLY A 353 -26.27 21.71 10.46
N LEU A 354 -27.55 21.98 10.20
CA LEU A 354 -28.16 21.74 8.89
C LEU A 354 -27.59 22.68 7.81
N LYS A 355 -27.43 23.97 8.13
CA LYS A 355 -26.79 24.96 7.23
C LYS A 355 -25.36 24.54 6.86
N LEU A 356 -24.57 24.09 7.84
CA LEU A 356 -23.22 23.57 7.59
C LEU A 356 -23.23 22.30 6.73
N THR A 357 -24.17 21.38 6.97
CA THR A 357 -24.30 20.13 6.20
C THR A 357 -24.62 20.42 4.73
N VAL A 358 -25.59 21.30 4.47
CA VAL A 358 -25.95 21.73 3.11
C VAL A 358 -24.79 22.45 2.43
N MET A 359 -24.09 23.34 3.14
CA MET A 359 -22.92 24.04 2.63
C MET A 359 -21.80 23.07 2.23
N LEU A 360 -21.48 22.09 3.07
CA LEU A 360 -20.43 21.09 2.80
C LEU A 360 -20.80 20.18 1.62
N ALA A 361 -22.06 19.73 1.56
CA ALA A 361 -22.56 18.92 0.44
C ALA A 361 -22.51 19.70 -0.88
N ALA A 362 -23.00 20.94 -0.91
CA ALA A 362 -22.96 21.81 -2.08
C ALA A 362 -21.51 22.12 -2.52
N SER A 363 -20.61 22.35 -1.55
CA SER A 363 -19.18 22.56 -1.81
C SER A 363 -18.50 21.31 -2.40
N ALA A 364 -18.87 20.12 -1.93
CA ALA A 364 -18.34 18.86 -2.47
C ALA A 364 -18.80 18.65 -3.92
N VAL A 365 -20.08 18.90 -4.22
CA VAL A 365 -20.62 18.83 -5.59
C VAL A 365 -19.94 19.86 -6.51
N GLY A 366 -19.82 21.11 -6.07
CA GLY A 366 -19.13 22.16 -6.83
C GLY A 366 -17.66 21.84 -7.08
N GLY A 367 -16.95 21.35 -6.05
CA GLY A 367 -15.56 20.91 -6.15
C GLY A 367 -15.36 19.76 -7.13
N LEU A 368 -16.25 18.77 -7.12
CA LEU A 368 -16.21 17.65 -8.07
C LEU A 368 -16.48 18.10 -9.50
N ALA A 369 -17.51 18.91 -9.72
CA ALA A 369 -17.83 19.48 -11.03
C ALA A 369 -16.64 20.31 -11.57
N ARG A 370 -16.03 21.13 -10.72
CA ARG A 370 -14.83 21.90 -11.03
C ARG A 370 -13.65 21.00 -11.40
N TYR A 371 -13.38 19.95 -10.65
CA TYR A 371 -12.33 18.98 -10.96
C TYR A 371 -12.52 18.35 -12.35
N LEU A 372 -13.75 17.91 -12.65
CA LEU A 372 -14.08 17.30 -13.94
C LEU A 372 -13.95 18.28 -15.11
N LEU A 373 -14.48 19.51 -14.98
CA LEU A 373 -14.39 20.55 -16.01
C LEU A 373 -12.95 20.97 -16.27
N LEU A 374 -12.16 21.18 -15.21
CA LEU A 374 -10.76 21.55 -15.35
C LEU A 374 -9.94 20.42 -15.97
N GLY A 375 -10.12 19.18 -15.53
CA GLY A 375 -9.33 18.04 -16.00
C GLY A 375 -9.68 17.56 -17.42
N THR A 376 -10.92 17.76 -17.89
CA THR A 376 -11.36 17.23 -19.19
C THR A 376 -11.49 18.28 -20.29
N LYS A 377 -11.99 19.48 -19.97
CA LYS A 377 -12.34 20.51 -20.95
C LYS A 377 -11.35 21.67 -20.98
N ILE A 378 -10.91 22.16 -19.83
CA ILE A 378 -10.12 23.40 -19.73
C ILE A 378 -8.61 23.10 -19.79
N PHE A 379 -8.11 22.23 -18.93
CA PHE A 379 -6.71 21.82 -18.82
C PHE A 379 -6.53 20.30 -19.01
N PRO A 380 -6.88 19.74 -20.18
CA PRO A 380 -6.59 18.35 -20.47
C PRO A 380 -5.08 18.11 -20.42
N ALA A 381 -4.68 16.98 -19.85
CA ALA A 381 -3.29 16.56 -19.78
C ALA A 381 -2.67 16.51 -21.18
N ALA A 382 -1.40 16.93 -21.30
CA ALA A 382 -0.67 16.85 -22.56
C ALA A 382 -0.63 15.39 -23.05
N ARG A 383 -1.23 15.09 -24.21
CA ARG A 383 -1.07 13.77 -24.83
C ARG A 383 0.37 13.65 -25.31
N ILE A 384 1.05 12.60 -24.86
CA ILE A 384 2.32 12.19 -25.47
C ILE A 384 2.00 11.78 -26.92
N PRO A 385 2.54 12.45 -27.95
CA PRO A 385 2.24 12.10 -29.33
C PRO A 385 2.69 10.65 -29.59
N ALA A 386 1.81 9.86 -30.20
CA ALA A 386 2.00 8.43 -30.48
C ALA A 386 3.08 8.12 -31.55
N LYS A 387 4.07 9.00 -31.73
CA LYS A 387 5.02 8.99 -32.85
C LYS A 387 6.48 8.80 -32.41
N ALA A 388 6.72 7.96 -31.41
CA ALA A 388 8.07 7.60 -30.97
C ALA A 388 8.43 6.11 -31.15
N ASN A 389 7.48 5.25 -31.55
CA ASN A 389 7.70 3.81 -31.78
C ASN A 389 7.29 3.31 -33.18
N ALA A 390 6.96 4.20 -34.12
CA ALA A 390 6.79 3.79 -35.51
C ALA A 390 8.18 3.70 -36.17
N PRO A 391 8.57 2.55 -36.77
CA PRO A 391 9.80 2.48 -37.55
C PRO A 391 9.79 3.58 -38.61
N GLN A 392 10.88 4.35 -38.70
CA GLN A 392 11.01 5.42 -39.69
C GLN A 392 10.81 4.86 -41.11
N PRO A 393 10.08 5.55 -42.01
CA PRO A 393 9.84 5.08 -43.38
C PRO A 393 11.14 4.87 -44.19
N GLU A 394 12.21 5.58 -43.83
CA GLU A 394 13.51 5.48 -44.51
C GLU A 394 14.15 4.10 -44.39
N ALA A 395 13.99 3.40 -43.26
CA ALA A 395 14.55 2.05 -43.11
C ALA A 395 13.91 1.05 -44.09
N ARG A 396 12.61 1.22 -44.39
CA ARG A 396 11.87 0.34 -45.29
C ARG A 396 12.17 0.62 -46.78
N GLN A 397 12.55 1.85 -47.12
CA GLN A 397 12.96 2.22 -48.48
C GLN A 397 14.39 1.80 -48.80
N THR A 398 15.29 1.81 -47.81
CA THR A 398 16.67 1.34 -47.97
C THR A 398 16.73 -0.19 -48.14
N GLU A 399 15.92 -0.95 -47.38
CA GLU A 399 15.79 -2.41 -47.58
C GLU A 399 15.15 -2.74 -48.94
N ALA A 400 14.12 -2.01 -49.37
CA ALA A 400 13.50 -2.24 -50.68
C ALA A 400 14.47 -1.97 -51.84
N ARG A 401 15.25 -0.89 -51.79
CA ARG A 401 16.26 -0.55 -52.81
C ARG A 401 17.44 -1.54 -52.83
N GLN A 402 17.86 -2.05 -51.68
CA GLN A 402 18.89 -3.10 -51.62
C GLN A 402 18.39 -4.44 -52.19
N THR A 403 17.11 -4.75 -51.98
CA THR A 403 16.51 -5.99 -52.50
C THR A 403 16.34 -5.94 -54.02
N GLU A 404 16.00 -4.78 -54.60
CA GLU A 404 15.94 -4.58 -56.06
C GLU A 404 17.33 -4.56 -56.73
N ALA A 405 18.36 -4.03 -56.04
CA ALA A 405 19.74 -4.04 -56.54
C ALA A 405 20.37 -5.45 -56.57
N LEU A 406 19.97 -6.34 -55.65
CA LEU A 406 20.43 -7.74 -55.62
C LEU A 406 19.74 -8.64 -56.66
N GLN A 407 18.60 -8.21 -57.22
CA GLN A 407 17.83 -8.98 -58.21
C GLN A 407 18.11 -8.57 -59.66
N SER A 408 18.91 -7.53 -59.90
CA SER A 408 19.12 -6.94 -61.23
C SER A 408 20.51 -7.19 -61.85
N GLU A 409 21.34 -8.06 -61.28
CA GLU A 409 22.57 -8.52 -61.97
C GLU A 409 22.25 -9.53 -63.09
N PRO A 410 22.64 -9.29 -64.36
CA PRO A 410 22.44 -10.25 -65.43
C PRO A 410 23.60 -11.27 -65.49
N LEU A 411 23.26 -12.55 -65.36
CA LEU A 411 24.10 -13.68 -65.74
C LEU A 411 24.35 -13.66 -67.25
N GLN A 412 25.54 -13.21 -67.67
CA GLN A 412 26.05 -13.46 -69.02
C GLN A 412 26.79 -14.80 -69.07
N ALA A 413 26.49 -15.57 -70.11
CA ALA A 413 27.00 -16.91 -70.40
C ALA A 413 28.37 -16.90 -71.12
N GLY A 414 29.17 -17.95 -70.91
CA GLY A 414 30.32 -18.32 -71.76
C GLY A 414 30.96 -19.65 -71.32
N GLY A 415 30.95 -20.65 -72.21
CA GLY A 415 31.36 -22.07 -71.98
C GLY A 415 32.85 -22.30 -71.66
N VAL A 416 33.40 -23.52 -71.58
CA VAL A 416 33.16 -24.81 -72.25
C VAL A 416 33.84 -25.92 -71.43
N GLY A 417 33.31 -27.15 -71.42
CA GLY A 417 34.09 -28.35 -71.05
C GLY A 417 33.29 -29.55 -70.55
N SER A 418 32.94 -30.47 -71.45
CA SER A 418 32.55 -31.87 -71.18
C SER A 418 33.73 -32.81 -71.57
N PRO A 419 33.75 -34.15 -71.35
CA PRO A 419 32.72 -35.05 -70.78
C PRO A 419 33.28 -36.14 -69.82
N ALA A 420 32.41 -36.92 -69.17
CA ALA A 420 32.51 -38.40 -69.11
C ALA A 420 31.41 -39.01 -68.22
N SER A 421 30.67 -39.93 -68.82
CA SER A 421 29.66 -40.82 -68.26
C SER A 421 30.26 -42.02 -67.52
N THR A 422 29.61 -42.49 -66.46
CA THR A 422 29.34 -43.92 -66.23
C THR A 422 28.30 -44.11 -65.10
N GLN A 423 27.23 -44.83 -65.43
CA GLN A 423 26.29 -45.52 -64.53
C GLN A 423 26.99 -46.72 -63.82
N PRO A 424 26.37 -47.58 -62.95
CA PRO A 424 24.93 -47.78 -62.69
C PRO A 424 24.47 -48.08 -61.23
N SER A 425 23.13 -48.10 -61.06
CA SER A 425 22.30 -49.06 -60.30
C SER A 425 22.32 -49.25 -58.77
N ALA A 426 21.08 -49.49 -58.28
CA ALA A 426 20.60 -50.32 -57.15
C ALA A 426 19.94 -49.51 -56.01
N LEU A 427 18.60 -49.44 -55.87
CA LEU A 427 17.68 -50.44 -55.29
C LEU A 427 18.15 -51.01 -53.94
N SER A 428 17.54 -50.57 -52.83
CA SER A 428 17.06 -51.48 -51.77
C SER A 428 16.11 -50.77 -50.79
N MET A 429 15.00 -51.44 -50.54
CA MET A 429 14.01 -51.18 -49.49
C MET A 429 14.60 -51.35 -48.08
N ALA A 430 13.94 -50.81 -47.05
CA ALA A 430 13.06 -51.61 -46.19
C ALA A 430 12.54 -50.81 -44.98
N SER A 431 11.25 -51.02 -44.72
CA SER A 431 10.45 -50.57 -43.60
C SER A 431 10.61 -51.44 -42.34
N SER A 432 10.15 -50.88 -41.20
CA SER A 432 9.18 -51.49 -40.28
C SER A 432 9.62 -51.80 -38.83
N SER A 433 8.69 -51.42 -37.95
CA SER A 433 8.22 -52.03 -36.69
C SER A 433 8.99 -51.85 -35.38
N ALA A 434 8.19 -51.41 -34.40
CA ALA A 434 8.40 -51.21 -32.97
C ALA A 434 8.40 -52.56 -32.19
N PRO A 435 8.35 -52.65 -30.83
CA PRO A 435 7.84 -51.70 -29.80
C PRO A 435 8.91 -50.88 -29.06
#